data_AF-A0AAJ7PF95-F1
#
_entry.id   AF-A0AAJ7PF95-F1
#
_cell.length_a   1.000
_cell.length_b   1.000
_cell.length_c   1.000
_cell.angle_alpha   90.00
_cell.angle_beta   90.00
_cell.angle_gamma   90.00
#
_symmetry.space_group_name_H-M   'P 1'
#
loop_
_entity.id
_entity.type
_entity.pdbx_description
1 polymer ?
#
loop_
_entity_poly.entity_id
_entity_poly.type
_entity_poly.pdbx_seq_one_letter_code
_entity_poly.pdbx_strand_id
1 'polypeptide(L)'
;MEDLEPLMSQLNNWNFPIFSLMEKTNGKCGRILSQVSYRLFEDTGLFETFKIPVKEFMNYFHALENGYRDIPYHNRVHATDVLHAVWYLTTQAVPGLPSLITDHGSASDSDSDSGITHSHMGFLVSKTYTVSEDGYGCLSGLIPALELMALYVAAAMHDYDHPGRTNAFLVATSAPQVLMLFSP
;
A
#
# COMPACT_ATOMS: atom_id res chain seq x y z
N MET A 1 0.37 20.67 -0.82
CA MET A 1 1.15 19.46 -0.49
C MET A 1 2.21 19.77 0.56
N GLU A 2 2.83 20.96 0.52
CA GLU A 2 3.85 21.42 1.48
C GLU A 2 3.47 21.26 2.97
N ASP A 3 2.21 21.48 3.36
CA ASP A 3 1.78 21.32 4.77
C ASP A 3 1.72 19.86 5.27
N LEU A 4 1.77 18.90 4.35
CA LEU A 4 1.66 17.45 4.62
C LEU A 4 3.02 16.75 4.69
N GLU A 5 4.04 17.33 4.04
CA GLU A 5 5.40 16.81 3.98
C GLU A 5 5.99 16.45 5.36
N PRO A 6 5.81 17.26 6.43
CA PRO A 6 6.37 16.92 7.74
C PRO A 6 5.77 15.68 8.40
N LEU A 7 4.54 15.31 8.04
CA LEU A 7 3.92 14.07 8.52
C LEU A 7 4.25 12.91 7.59
N MET A 8 4.20 13.12 6.27
CA MET A 8 4.52 12.09 5.28
C MET A 8 5.99 11.63 5.35
N SER A 9 6.90 12.47 5.84
CA SER A 9 8.29 12.07 6.10
C SER A 9 8.43 11.06 7.24
N GLN A 10 7.41 10.89 8.08
CA GLN A 10 7.40 9.96 9.22
C GLN A 10 6.83 8.59 8.86
N LEU A 11 6.56 8.30 7.58
CA LEU A 11 6.02 7.01 7.14
C LEU A 11 6.94 5.84 7.55
N ASN A 12 8.25 6.04 7.60
CA ASN A 12 9.22 5.04 8.06
C ASN A 12 9.22 4.78 9.58
N ASN A 13 8.29 5.38 10.33
CA ASN A 13 8.08 5.07 11.75
C ASN A 13 6.91 4.09 11.88
N TRP A 14 7.13 2.98 12.59
CA TRP A 14 6.06 2.03 12.93
C TRP A 14 4.89 2.74 13.63
N ASN A 15 5.20 3.63 14.57
CA ASN A 15 4.22 4.44 15.29
C ASN A 15 3.87 5.70 14.49
N PHE A 16 3.51 5.52 13.22
CA PHE A 16 3.13 6.60 12.33
C PHE A 16 1.94 7.37 12.93
N PRO A 17 2.01 8.72 13.08
CA PRO A 17 0.95 9.51 13.71
C PRO A 17 -0.25 9.70 12.77
N ILE A 18 -0.96 8.61 12.47
CA ILE A 18 -2.02 8.55 11.47
C ILE A 18 -3.20 9.47 11.80
N PHE A 19 -3.55 9.62 13.09
CA PHE A 19 -4.62 10.52 13.50
C PHE A 19 -4.26 11.99 13.30
N SER A 20 -3.00 12.37 13.53
CA SER A 20 -2.53 13.72 13.20
C SER A 20 -2.54 13.97 11.69
N LEU A 21 -2.24 12.95 10.87
CA LEU A 21 -2.37 13.06 9.41
C LEU A 21 -3.85 13.19 8.99
N MET A 22 -4.75 12.44 9.62
CA MET A 22 -6.19 12.52 9.38
C MET A 22 -6.71 13.94 9.61
N GLU A 23 -6.33 14.57 10.72
CA GLU A 23 -6.71 15.96 11.02
C GLU A 23 -6.21 16.93 9.95
N LYS A 24 -4.98 16.76 9.45
CA LYS A 24 -4.39 17.60 8.40
C LYS A 24 -4.93 17.35 6.99
N THR A 25 -5.50 16.17 6.72
CA THR A 25 -6.03 15.79 5.40
C THR A 25 -7.52 16.14 5.24
N ASN A 26 -8.00 17.20 5.90
CA ASN A 26 -9.41 17.61 5.97
C ASN A 26 -10.33 16.67 6.76
N GLY A 27 -9.78 15.87 7.68
CA GLY A 27 -10.54 15.07 8.64
C GLY A 27 -11.55 14.12 7.98
N LYS A 28 -12.85 14.33 8.26
CA LYS A 28 -13.95 13.47 7.79
C LYS A 28 -14.27 13.58 6.30
N CYS A 29 -13.89 14.66 5.63
CA CYS A 29 -14.03 14.79 4.16
C CYS A 29 -12.76 14.30 3.43
N GLY A 30 -11.82 13.69 4.18
CA GLY A 30 -10.42 13.67 3.83
C GLY A 30 -10.00 12.69 2.75
N ARG A 31 -8.79 12.94 2.24
CA ARG A 31 -8.10 12.18 1.18
C ARG A 31 -6.92 11.36 1.72
N ILE A 32 -7.01 10.92 2.97
CA ILE A 32 -5.87 10.29 3.66
C ILE A 32 -5.41 9.01 2.95
N LEU A 33 -6.34 8.14 2.55
CA LEU A 33 -6.04 6.87 1.91
C LEU A 33 -5.40 7.11 0.54
N SER A 34 -5.99 7.97 -0.28
CA SER A 34 -5.44 8.29 -1.60
C SER A 34 -4.07 8.97 -1.54
N GLN A 35 -3.84 9.88 -0.58
CA GLN A 35 -2.54 10.54 -0.40
C GLN A 35 -1.45 9.59 0.09
N VAL A 36 -1.73 8.75 1.10
CA VAL A 36 -0.77 7.75 1.59
C VAL A 36 -0.49 6.72 0.50
N SER A 37 -1.52 6.22 -0.20
CA SER A 37 -1.34 5.26 -1.30
C SER A 37 -0.44 5.81 -2.40
N TYR A 38 -0.65 7.06 -2.82
CA TYR A 38 0.23 7.74 -3.78
C TYR A 38 1.68 7.75 -3.28
N ARG A 39 1.89 8.17 -2.03
CA ARG A 39 3.24 8.30 -1.45
C ARG A 39 3.96 6.96 -1.38
N LEU A 40 3.27 5.88 -1.00
CA LEU A 40 3.84 4.54 -0.93
C LEU A 40 4.16 3.97 -2.33
N PHE A 41 3.31 4.22 -3.33
CA PHE A 41 3.58 3.82 -4.72
C PHE A 41 4.76 4.58 -5.33
N GLU A 42 4.95 5.84 -4.95
CA GLU A 42 6.11 6.65 -5.35
C GLU A 42 7.41 6.19 -4.66
N ASP A 43 7.34 5.91 -3.36
CA ASP A 43 8.46 5.41 -2.54
C ASP A 43 8.97 4.05 -3.03
N THR A 44 8.06 3.16 -3.38
CA THR A 44 8.38 1.80 -3.85
C THR A 44 8.69 1.73 -5.34
N GLY A 45 8.45 2.81 -6.09
CA GLY A 45 8.69 2.86 -7.54
C GLY A 45 7.62 2.15 -8.39
N LEU A 46 6.50 1.72 -7.80
CA LEU A 46 5.44 0.98 -8.48
C LEU A 46 4.85 1.70 -9.70
N PHE A 47 4.76 3.04 -9.65
CA PHE A 47 4.34 3.84 -10.80
C PHE A 47 5.24 3.62 -12.02
N GLU A 48 6.55 3.61 -11.82
CA GLU A 48 7.53 3.48 -12.89
C GLU A 48 7.63 2.03 -13.38
N THR A 49 7.59 1.06 -12.45
CA THR A 49 7.66 -0.38 -12.72
C THR A 49 6.50 -0.83 -13.60
N PHE A 50 5.28 -0.43 -13.27
CA PHE A 50 4.06 -0.88 -13.96
C PHE A 50 3.47 0.15 -14.93
N LYS A 51 4.15 1.28 -15.14
CA LYS A 51 3.70 2.40 -15.98
C LYS A 51 2.27 2.86 -15.62
N ILE A 52 1.99 2.94 -14.32
CA ILE A 52 0.67 3.30 -13.81
C ILE A 52 0.48 4.82 -14.01
N PRO A 53 -0.54 5.25 -14.75
CA PRO A 53 -0.76 6.67 -14.95
C PRO A 53 -1.40 7.28 -13.68
N VAL A 54 -0.73 8.32 -13.16
CA VAL A 54 -1.04 8.93 -11.85
C VAL A 54 -2.48 9.45 -11.77
N LYS A 55 -3.01 9.99 -12.86
CA LYS A 55 -4.36 10.55 -12.90
C LYS A 55 -5.42 9.48 -12.63
N GLU A 56 -5.32 8.35 -13.30
CA GLU A 56 -6.23 7.21 -13.18
C GLU A 56 -6.10 6.57 -11.81
N PHE A 57 -4.87 6.43 -11.30
CA PHE A 57 -4.62 5.99 -9.93
C PHE A 57 -5.34 6.88 -8.91
N MET A 58 -5.15 8.21 -8.99
CA MET A 58 -5.79 9.13 -8.06
C MET A 58 -7.32 9.12 -8.20
N ASN A 59 -7.85 9.01 -9.42
CA ASN A 59 -9.29 8.89 -9.64
C ASN A 59 -9.85 7.63 -8.96
N TYR A 60 -9.17 6.50 -9.14
CA TYR A 60 -9.56 5.23 -8.53
C TYR A 60 -9.51 5.30 -7.00
N PHE A 61 -8.39 5.74 -6.42
CA PHE A 61 -8.25 5.79 -4.97
C PHE A 61 -9.16 6.83 -4.30
N HIS A 62 -9.47 7.96 -4.96
CA HIS A 62 -10.50 8.87 -4.47
C HIS A 62 -11.89 8.20 -4.47
N ALA A 63 -12.25 7.46 -5.52
CA ALA A 63 -13.53 6.76 -5.58
C ALA A 63 -13.60 5.63 -4.53
N LEU A 64 -12.52 4.88 -4.35
CA LEU A 64 -12.37 3.85 -3.32
C LEU A 64 -12.57 4.45 -1.92
N GLU A 65 -11.84 5.52 -1.62
CA GLU A 65 -11.90 6.23 -0.35
C GLU A 65 -13.31 6.76 -0.03
N ASN A 66 -14.04 7.22 -1.04
CA ASN A 66 -15.42 7.68 -0.89
C ASN A 66 -16.41 6.55 -0.57
N GLY A 67 -16.09 5.29 -0.85
CA GLY A 67 -16.95 4.16 -0.50
C GLY A 67 -16.75 3.66 0.93
N TYR A 68 -15.75 4.17 1.67
CA TYR A 68 -15.64 3.90 3.10
C TYR A 68 -16.63 4.75 3.89
N ARG A 69 -17.48 4.08 4.67
CA ARG A 69 -18.53 4.73 5.48
C ARG A 69 -17.93 5.49 6.66
N ASP A 70 -18.60 6.57 7.10
CA ASP A 70 -18.24 7.29 8.33
C ASP A 70 -18.73 6.52 9.58
N ILE A 71 -18.02 5.44 9.90
CA ILE A 71 -18.26 4.59 11.08
C ILE A 71 -17.04 4.61 12.01
N PRO A 72 -17.20 4.25 13.30
CA PRO A 72 -16.14 4.47 14.30
C PRO A 72 -14.80 3.79 14.05
N TYR A 73 -14.77 2.68 13.27
CA TYR A 73 -13.54 1.89 13.07
C TYR A 73 -13.26 1.53 11.61
N HIS A 74 -14.09 0.69 10.97
CA HIS A 74 -13.90 0.21 9.59
C HIS A 74 -14.17 1.31 8.54
N ASN A 75 -13.35 2.35 8.59
CA ASN A 75 -13.41 3.55 7.77
C ASN A 75 -12.08 3.73 7.02
N ARG A 76 -11.98 4.78 6.21
CA ARG A 76 -10.79 5.05 5.40
C ARG A 76 -9.49 5.18 6.21
N VAL A 77 -9.56 5.62 7.47
CA VAL A 77 -8.38 5.76 8.34
C VAL A 77 -7.83 4.38 8.70
N HIS A 78 -8.71 3.43 9.01
CA HIS A 78 -8.32 2.04 9.24
C HIS A 78 -7.69 1.40 7.99
N ALA A 79 -8.29 1.62 6.80
CA ALA A 79 -7.70 1.14 5.56
C ALA A 79 -6.29 1.70 5.32
N THR A 80 -6.07 2.99 5.60
CA THR A 80 -4.74 3.63 5.54
C THR A 80 -3.76 3.02 6.53
N ASP A 81 -4.20 2.72 7.76
CA ASP A 81 -3.38 2.11 8.80
C ASP A 81 -2.91 0.71 8.39
N VAL A 82 -3.83 -0.11 7.89
CA VAL A 82 -3.50 -1.46 7.39
C VAL A 82 -2.55 -1.38 6.19
N LEU A 83 -2.79 -0.45 5.26
CA LEU A 83 -1.91 -0.21 4.11
C LEU A 83 -0.49 0.19 4.56
N HIS A 84 -0.37 1.15 5.49
CA HIS A 84 0.91 1.57 6.05
C HIS A 84 1.63 0.41 6.75
N ALA A 85 0.91 -0.40 7.54
CA ALA A 85 1.47 -1.55 8.24
C ALA A 85 2.03 -2.60 7.27
N VAL A 86 1.29 -2.97 6.21
CA VAL A 86 1.79 -3.96 5.24
C VAL A 86 2.97 -3.43 4.43
N TRP A 87 2.98 -2.14 4.09
CA TRP A 87 4.14 -1.50 3.47
C TRP A 87 5.36 -1.52 4.41
N TYR A 88 5.18 -1.15 5.68
CA TYR A 88 6.25 -1.13 6.67
C TYR A 88 6.84 -2.54 6.87
N LEU A 89 5.98 -3.54 7.10
CA LEU A 89 6.40 -4.92 7.32
C LEU A 89 7.13 -5.52 6.11
N THR A 90 6.85 -5.03 4.90
CA THR A 90 7.49 -5.54 3.67
C THR A 90 8.74 -4.76 3.26
N THR A 91 8.91 -3.53 3.72
CA THR A 91 10.04 -2.67 3.32
C THR A 91 11.12 -2.52 4.38
N GLN A 92 10.78 -2.66 5.67
CA GLN A 92 11.74 -2.48 6.74
C GLN A 92 12.67 -3.68 6.96
N ALA A 93 13.81 -3.41 7.59
CA ALA A 93 14.86 -4.39 7.86
C ALA A 93 14.39 -5.52 8.78
N VAL A 94 14.73 -6.75 8.40
CA VAL A 94 14.47 -7.97 9.17
C VAL A 94 15.81 -8.66 9.45
N PRO A 95 16.23 -8.75 10.74
CA PRO A 95 17.45 -9.45 11.10
C PRO A 95 17.42 -10.93 10.68
N GLY A 96 18.50 -11.41 10.08
CA GLY A 96 18.66 -12.80 9.65
C GLY A 96 17.90 -13.18 8.38
N LEU A 97 17.21 -12.24 7.74
CA LEU A 97 16.55 -12.48 6.46
C LEU A 97 17.60 -12.39 5.33
N PRO A 98 17.66 -13.37 4.40
CA PRO A 98 18.61 -13.32 3.30
C PRO A 98 18.29 -12.17 2.35
N SER A 99 19.30 -11.39 1.96
CA SER A 99 19.19 -10.41 0.88
C SER A 99 19.58 -11.07 -0.43
N LEU A 100 18.62 -11.22 -1.36
CA LEU A 100 18.88 -11.71 -2.72
C LEU A 100 19.45 -10.61 -3.64
N ILE A 101 19.57 -9.37 -3.15
CA ILE A 101 20.00 -8.21 -3.95
C ILE A 101 21.52 -8.15 -4.10
N THR A 102 22.28 -8.84 -3.25
CA THR A 102 23.72 -9.05 -3.43
C THR A 102 23.96 -10.38 -4.14
N ASP A 103 24.06 -10.38 -5.48
CA ASP A 103 25.17 -11.02 -6.23
C ASP A 103 24.97 -11.10 -7.77
N HIS A 104 24.54 -10.04 -8.48
CA HIS A 104 24.71 -10.00 -9.95
C HIS A 104 24.83 -8.57 -10.52
N GLY A 105 26.05 -8.17 -10.93
CA GLY A 105 26.20 -7.23 -12.04
C GLY A 105 27.21 -6.08 -11.87
N SER A 106 28.51 -6.39 -11.86
CA SER A 106 29.47 -5.50 -12.54
C SER A 106 29.02 -5.25 -13.98
N ALA A 107 29.00 -3.97 -14.36
CA ALA A 107 29.07 -3.38 -15.71
C ALA A 107 28.52 -4.20 -16.91
N SER A 108 27.45 -3.69 -17.54
CA SER A 108 27.30 -3.77 -19.00
C SER A 108 26.32 -2.70 -19.49
N ASP A 109 26.85 -1.65 -20.11
CA ASP A 109 26.09 -0.70 -20.92
C ASP A 109 25.56 -1.41 -22.17
N SER A 110 24.25 -1.38 -22.40
CA SER A 110 23.68 -1.62 -23.73
C SER A 110 22.30 -1.00 -23.85
N ASP A 111 22.24 0.05 -24.67
CA ASP A 111 21.01 0.66 -25.17
C ASP A 111 20.25 -0.35 -26.03
N SER A 112 19.01 -0.66 -25.68
CA SER A 112 18.01 -1.15 -26.65
C SER A 112 16.59 -0.91 -26.16
N ASP A 113 15.87 -0.13 -26.96
CA ASP A 113 14.43 0.06 -27.00
C ASP A 113 13.75 -1.25 -27.42
N SER A 114 12.83 -1.79 -26.60
CA SER A 114 11.60 -2.50 -27.00
C SER A 114 11.04 -3.40 -25.89
N GLY A 115 9.73 -3.25 -25.64
CA GLY A 115 8.87 -4.30 -25.07
C GLY A 115 8.99 -4.52 -23.57
N ILE A 116 7.85 -4.77 -22.93
CA ILE A 116 7.77 -5.23 -21.54
C ILE A 116 8.47 -6.60 -21.48
N THR A 117 9.75 -6.62 -21.10
CA THR A 117 10.51 -7.85 -20.90
C THR A 117 10.04 -8.50 -19.61
N HIS A 118 9.46 -9.69 -19.72
CA HIS A 118 8.99 -10.53 -18.61
C HIS A 118 10.17 -11.17 -17.83
N SER A 119 11.36 -10.57 -17.91
CA SER A 119 12.66 -11.17 -17.57
C SER A 119 13.40 -10.46 -16.44
N HIS A 120 12.83 -9.40 -15.87
CA HIS A 120 13.22 -8.89 -14.56
C HIS A 120 12.00 -9.03 -13.67
N MET A 121 11.97 -10.06 -12.83
CA MET A 121 11.09 -10.04 -11.66
C MET A 121 11.58 -8.87 -10.81
N GLY A 122 11.10 -7.67 -11.11
CA GLY A 122 11.52 -6.44 -10.47
C GLY A 122 11.22 -6.57 -8.99
N PHE A 123 12.26 -6.71 -8.18
CA PHE A 123 12.15 -6.57 -6.74
C PHE A 123 12.04 -5.07 -6.44
N LEU A 124 11.20 -4.72 -5.47
CA LEU A 124 11.03 -3.33 -5.09
C LEU A 124 12.16 -2.95 -4.14
N VAL A 125 12.73 -1.77 -4.35
CA VAL A 125 13.61 -1.13 -3.38
C VAL A 125 12.92 0.12 -2.90
N SER A 126 12.51 0.14 -1.63
CA SER A 126 11.92 1.32 -1.00
C SER A 126 12.98 2.43 -0.90
N LYS A 127 12.67 3.62 -1.45
CA LYS A 127 13.59 4.78 -1.43
C LYS A 127 13.82 5.32 -0.02
N THR A 128 12.89 5.09 0.91
CA THR A 128 13.01 5.51 2.33
C THR A 128 13.82 4.54 3.20
N TYR A 129 14.23 3.37 2.68
CA TYR A 129 15.18 2.48 3.35
C TYR A 129 16.55 2.55 2.69
N THR A 130 17.55 3.06 3.43
CA THR A 130 18.90 3.36 2.91
C THR A 130 20.02 2.55 3.55
N VAL A 131 19.72 1.58 4.42
CA VAL A 131 20.76 0.95 5.25
C VAL A 131 20.89 -0.55 4.95
N SER A 132 21.84 -0.89 4.08
CA SER A 132 22.36 -2.25 3.96
C SER A 132 23.28 -2.55 5.15
N GLU A 133 22.71 -2.95 6.29
CA GLU A 133 23.48 -3.51 7.39
C GLU A 133 23.71 -5.02 7.15
N ASP A 134 24.95 -5.47 7.28
CA ASP A 134 25.29 -6.89 7.17
C ASP A 134 24.45 -7.72 8.15
N GLY A 135 23.76 -8.73 7.61
CA GLY A 135 22.87 -9.61 8.39
C GLY A 135 21.40 -9.17 8.43
N TYR A 136 21.01 -8.11 7.72
CA TYR A 136 19.61 -7.72 7.54
C TYR A 136 19.17 -7.85 6.08
N GLY A 137 17.91 -8.23 5.88
CA GLY A 137 17.23 -8.21 4.58
C GLY A 137 15.85 -7.56 4.70
N CYS A 138 15.10 -7.49 3.60
CA CYS A 138 13.71 -7.04 3.60
C CYS A 138 12.84 -7.96 2.72
N LEU A 139 11.55 -8.06 3.03
CA LEU A 139 10.65 -8.90 2.22
C LEU A 139 10.46 -8.36 0.80
N SER A 140 10.60 -7.04 0.59
CA SER A 140 10.54 -6.42 -0.73
C SER A 140 11.67 -6.86 -1.67
N GLY A 141 12.79 -7.33 -1.12
CA GLY A 141 13.87 -8.00 -1.85
C GLY A 141 13.63 -9.49 -2.13
N LEU A 142 12.52 -10.07 -1.64
CA LEU A 142 12.19 -11.49 -1.77
C LEU A 142 10.85 -11.74 -2.49
N ILE A 143 9.93 -10.79 -2.41
CA ILE A 143 8.58 -10.88 -2.98
C ILE A 143 8.53 -10.02 -4.26
N PRO A 144 8.01 -10.55 -5.38
CA PRO A 144 7.92 -9.80 -6.63
C PRO A 144 7.08 -8.53 -6.49
N ALA A 145 7.43 -7.47 -7.22
CA ALA A 145 6.70 -6.20 -7.22
C ALA A 145 5.18 -6.34 -7.43
N LEU A 146 4.76 -7.29 -8.28
CA LEU A 146 3.36 -7.51 -8.59
C LEU A 146 2.58 -8.02 -7.37
N GLU A 147 3.17 -8.92 -6.59
CA GLU A 147 2.57 -9.49 -5.38
C GLU A 147 2.50 -8.45 -4.26
N LEU A 148 3.53 -7.62 -4.10
CA LEU A 148 3.53 -6.50 -3.16
C LEU A 148 2.50 -5.44 -3.54
N MET A 149 2.41 -5.09 -4.83
CA MET A 149 1.36 -4.19 -5.31
C MET A 149 -0.03 -4.76 -5.03
N ALA A 150 -0.25 -6.06 -5.29
CA ALA A 150 -1.51 -6.71 -4.97
C ALA A 150 -1.84 -6.66 -3.47
N LEU A 151 -0.84 -6.88 -2.60
CA LEU A 151 -0.99 -6.76 -1.16
C LEU A 151 -1.37 -5.33 -0.73
N TYR A 152 -0.71 -4.30 -1.26
CA TYR A 152 -0.99 -2.91 -0.92
C TYR A 152 -2.38 -2.49 -1.40
N VAL A 153 -2.73 -2.84 -2.65
CA VAL A 153 -4.05 -2.55 -3.22
C VAL A 153 -5.14 -3.29 -2.43
N ALA A 154 -4.93 -4.56 -2.07
CA ALA A 154 -5.85 -5.32 -1.23
C ALA A 154 -6.05 -4.68 0.14
N ALA A 155 -4.96 -4.29 0.82
CA ALA A 155 -5.02 -3.59 2.10
C ALA A 155 -5.87 -2.31 2.03
N ALA A 156 -5.73 -1.54 0.94
CA ALA A 156 -6.48 -0.31 0.73
C ALA A 156 -7.98 -0.51 0.50
N MET A 157 -8.43 -1.68 0.06
CA MET A 157 -9.84 -1.96 -0.28
C MET A 157 -10.51 -3.03 0.59
N HIS A 158 -9.79 -3.65 1.53
CA HIS A 158 -10.25 -4.87 2.22
C HIS A 158 -11.58 -4.70 2.98
N ASP A 159 -11.85 -3.47 3.42
CA ASP A 159 -13.03 -3.08 4.21
C ASP A 159 -13.95 -2.11 3.45
N TYR A 160 -13.84 -2.07 2.11
CA TYR A 160 -14.69 -1.21 1.30
C TYR A 160 -16.19 -1.45 1.57
N ASP A 161 -16.95 -0.37 1.73
CA ASP A 161 -18.39 -0.36 2.06
C ASP A 161 -18.77 -1.15 3.34
N HIS A 162 -17.84 -1.33 4.28
CA HIS A 162 -18.11 -2.10 5.50
C HIS A 162 -19.28 -1.51 6.30
N PRO A 163 -20.30 -2.32 6.69
CA PRO A 163 -21.54 -1.79 7.30
C PRO A 163 -21.42 -1.45 8.80
N GLY A 164 -20.25 -1.68 9.40
CA GLY A 164 -20.04 -1.53 10.85
C GLY A 164 -20.79 -2.60 11.64
N ARG A 165 -20.98 -3.78 11.05
CA ARG A 165 -21.61 -4.96 11.65
C ARG A 165 -20.77 -6.18 11.30
N THR A 166 -20.77 -7.17 12.18
CA THR A 166 -20.06 -8.42 11.96
C THR A 166 -20.84 -9.34 11.03
N ASN A 167 -20.17 -10.29 10.39
CA ASN A 167 -20.80 -11.33 9.57
C ASN A 167 -21.88 -12.10 10.35
N ALA A 168 -21.64 -12.41 11.63
CA ALA A 168 -22.60 -13.09 12.49
C ALA A 168 -23.92 -12.31 12.63
N PHE A 169 -23.85 -10.97 12.75
CA PHE A 169 -25.03 -10.11 12.80
C PHE A 169 -25.80 -10.09 11.48
N LEU A 170 -25.10 -10.03 10.35
CA LEU A 170 -25.73 -10.02 9.02
C LEU A 170 -26.47 -11.34 8.75
N VAL A 171 -25.89 -12.47 9.15
CA VAL A 171 -26.51 -13.80 9.06
C VAL A 171 -27.75 -13.87 9.97
N ALA A 172 -27.61 -13.45 11.24
CA ALA A 172 -28.71 -13.50 12.21
C ALA A 172 -29.92 -12.64 11.80
N THR A 173 -29.69 -11.54 11.09
CA THR A 173 -30.75 -10.61 10.64
C THR A 173 -31.23 -10.86 9.22
N SER A 174 -30.73 -11.91 8.55
CA SER A 174 -31.06 -12.22 7.14
C SER A 174 -30.86 -11.02 6.21
N ALA A 175 -29.74 -10.32 6.37
CA ALA A 175 -29.42 -9.16 5.54
C ALA A 175 -29.38 -9.53 4.05
N PRO A 176 -29.84 -8.67 3.13
CA PRO A 176 -29.86 -8.96 1.69
C PRO A 176 -28.49 -9.36 1.11
N GLN A 177 -27.41 -8.81 1.65
CA GLN A 177 -26.03 -9.13 1.28
C GLN A 177 -25.67 -10.60 1.52
N VAL A 178 -26.23 -11.19 2.58
CA VAL A 178 -26.05 -12.61 2.93
C VAL A 178 -26.83 -13.48 1.96
N LEU A 179 -28.05 -13.08 1.59
CA LEU A 179 -28.89 -13.83 0.65
C LEU A 179 -28.23 -13.97 -0.74
N MET A 180 -27.38 -13.03 -1.16
CA MET A 180 -26.62 -13.13 -2.41
C MET A 180 -25.49 -14.18 -2.36
N LEU A 181 -24.95 -14.49 -1.17
CA LEU A 181 -23.91 -15.51 -0.99
C LEU A 181 -24.50 -16.92 -0.81
N PHE A 182 -25.76 -17.02 -0.40
CA PHE A 182 -26.45 -18.28 -0.11
C PHE A 182 -27.59 -18.61 -1.09
N SER A 183 -27.75 -17.86 -2.18
CA SER A 183 -28.68 -18.22 -3.26
C SER A 183 -28.01 -19.23 -4.22
N PRO A 184 -28.63 -20.41 -4.46
CA PRO A 184 -28.09 -21.47 -5.32
C PRO A 184 -28.08 -21.11 -6.81
#